data_AF-A0A538J5R8-F1
#
_entry.id   AF-A0A538J5R8-F1
#
_cell.length_a   1.000
_cell.length_b   1.000
_cell.length_c   1.000
_cell.angle_alpha   90.00
_cell.angle_beta   90.00
_cell.angle_gamma   90.00
#
_symmetry.space_group_name_H-M   'P 1'
#
loop_
_entity.id
_entity.type
_entity.pdbx_description
1 polymer ?
#
loop_
_entity_poly.entity_id
_entity_poly.type
_entity_poly.pdbx_seq_one_letter_code
_entity_poly.pdbx_strand_id
1 'polypeptide(L)'
;MSIRGTRYVPTWADVIEDHAATDATARKLIAQLGACEASALAFCRLLERWARGDARPATAGARQAALRRAADRTETALAGLERPLERYLLELEPPDAEGSSWYGAPGAAELLDWEPVLSRAGVRVSHVRVAQAYLELAVLIRALEGLADRARAEASIDGASLWAGLFDLRENLLGRAVTDLRALAA
;
A
#
# COMPACT_ATOMS: atom_id res chain seq x y z
N MET A 1 11.63 -25.18 -33.94
CA MET A 1 10.65 -25.24 -32.84
C MET A 1 10.98 -24.09 -31.89
N SER A 2 10.41 -22.92 -32.12
CA SER A 2 10.74 -21.70 -31.34
C SER A 2 9.76 -21.61 -30.18
N ILE A 3 10.25 -21.83 -28.96
CA ILE A 3 9.50 -21.54 -27.73
C ILE A 3 9.22 -20.05 -27.78
N ARG A 4 7.93 -19.67 -27.89
CA ARG A 4 7.51 -18.28 -27.70
C ARG A 4 7.89 -17.92 -26.27
N GLY A 5 9.02 -17.22 -26.11
CA GLY A 5 9.37 -16.60 -24.84
C GLY A 5 8.22 -15.70 -24.44
N THR A 6 7.56 -16.02 -23.33
CA THR A 6 6.69 -15.08 -22.63
C THR A 6 7.51 -13.82 -22.42
N ARG A 7 7.10 -12.71 -23.03
CA ARG A 7 7.76 -11.42 -22.78
C ARG A 7 7.57 -11.12 -21.30
N TYR A 8 8.68 -11.06 -20.58
CA TYR A 8 8.70 -10.56 -19.21
C TYR A 8 8.16 -9.12 -19.21
N VAL A 9 7.27 -8.81 -18.27
CA VAL A 9 6.77 -7.45 -18.07
C VAL A 9 7.34 -6.98 -16.74
N PRO A 10 8.22 -5.96 -16.73
CA PRO A 10 8.75 -5.39 -15.50
C PRO A 10 7.64 -4.91 -14.56
N THR A 11 7.93 -5.01 -13.27
CA THR A 11 7.07 -4.71 -12.13
C THR A 11 7.81 -3.81 -11.14
N TRP A 12 7.14 -3.37 -10.09
CA TRP A 12 7.79 -2.63 -9.01
C TRP A 12 8.83 -3.48 -8.26
N ALA A 13 8.70 -4.82 -8.29
CA ALA A 13 9.60 -5.73 -7.60
C ALA A 13 11.00 -5.70 -8.23
N ASP A 14 11.09 -5.55 -9.55
CA ASP A 14 12.35 -5.39 -10.29
C ASP A 14 13.13 -4.17 -9.80
N VAL A 15 12.44 -3.05 -9.58
CA VAL A 15 13.07 -1.82 -9.11
C VAL A 15 13.66 -2.00 -7.71
N ILE A 16 12.99 -2.76 -6.84
CA ILE A 16 13.49 -3.09 -5.50
C ILE A 16 14.67 -4.05 -5.58
N GLU A 17 14.65 -5.01 -6.51
CA GLU A 17 15.75 -5.96 -6.71
C GLU A 17 17.01 -5.26 -7.24
N ASP A 18 16.85 -4.37 -8.23
CA ASP A 18 17.96 -3.63 -8.86
C ASP A 18 18.71 -2.71 -7.90
N HIS A 19 18.05 -2.24 -6.83
CA HIS A 19 18.62 -1.33 -5.83
C HIS A 19 18.99 -2.02 -4.51
N ALA A 20 18.71 -3.31 -4.36
CA ALA A 20 19.01 -4.02 -3.13
C ALA A 20 20.52 -4.28 -2.98
N ALA A 21 21.05 -4.09 -1.78
CA ALA A 21 22.42 -4.51 -1.48
C ALA A 21 22.60 -6.03 -1.51
N THR A 22 21.53 -6.80 -1.26
CA THR A 22 21.53 -8.27 -1.35
C THR A 22 20.18 -8.83 -1.81
N ASP A 23 20.22 -9.96 -2.53
CA ASP A 23 19.02 -10.72 -2.93
C ASP A 23 18.16 -11.16 -1.73
N ALA A 24 18.78 -11.37 -0.57
CA ALA A 24 18.07 -11.76 0.64
C ALA A 24 17.23 -10.60 1.20
N THR A 25 17.75 -9.38 1.15
CA THR A 25 17.01 -8.17 1.53
C THR A 25 15.88 -7.91 0.52
N ALA A 26 16.18 -7.94 -0.78
CA ALA A 26 15.19 -7.77 -1.86
C ALA A 26 13.99 -8.70 -1.67
N ARG A 27 14.23 -10.01 -1.60
CA ARG A 27 13.17 -11.02 -1.49
C ARG A 27 12.27 -10.82 -0.27
N LYS A 28 12.83 -10.44 0.88
CA LYS A 28 12.05 -10.21 2.10
C LYS A 28 11.17 -8.97 1.95
N LEU A 29 11.72 -7.88 1.43
CA LEU A 29 10.95 -6.65 1.23
C LEU A 29 9.86 -6.84 0.16
N ILE A 30 10.19 -7.45 -0.97
CA ILE A 30 9.23 -7.74 -2.05
C ILE A 30 8.08 -8.61 -1.55
N ALA A 31 8.38 -9.70 -0.83
CA ALA A 31 7.32 -10.56 -0.29
C ALA A 31 6.38 -9.77 0.64
N GLN A 32 6.92 -8.89 1.47
CA GLN A 32 6.13 -8.13 2.42
C GLN A 32 5.34 -6.99 1.78
N LEU A 33 5.95 -6.22 0.86
CA LEU A 33 5.25 -5.20 0.08
C LEU A 33 4.12 -5.80 -0.76
N GLY A 34 4.31 -7.00 -1.34
CA GLY A 34 3.25 -7.70 -2.05
C GLY A 34 2.08 -8.10 -1.13
N ALA A 35 2.35 -8.51 0.11
CA ALA A 35 1.30 -8.76 1.10
C ALA A 35 0.56 -7.47 1.50
N CYS A 36 1.30 -6.36 1.65
CA CYS A 36 0.72 -5.04 1.90
C CYS A 36 -0.16 -4.59 0.74
N GLU A 37 0.32 -4.67 -0.50
CA GLU A 37 -0.43 -4.31 -1.71
C GLU A 37 -1.72 -5.11 -1.83
N ALA A 38 -1.65 -6.44 -1.70
CA ALA A 38 -2.81 -7.31 -1.82
C ALA A 38 -3.88 -7.03 -0.74
N SER A 39 -3.46 -6.83 0.50
CA SER A 39 -4.37 -6.54 1.62
C SER A 39 -4.96 -5.13 1.53
N ALA A 40 -4.15 -4.12 1.17
CA ALA A 40 -4.56 -2.75 0.91
C ALA A 40 -5.61 -2.69 -0.21
N LEU A 41 -5.36 -3.34 -1.35
CA LEU A 41 -6.31 -3.41 -2.46
C LEU A 41 -7.64 -4.03 -2.04
N ALA A 42 -7.61 -5.09 -1.22
CA ALA A 42 -8.81 -5.73 -0.72
C ALA A 42 -9.61 -4.79 0.21
N PHE A 43 -8.93 -4.03 1.07
CA PHE A 43 -9.52 -3.02 1.95
C PHE A 43 -10.14 -1.87 1.15
N CYS A 44 -9.38 -1.23 0.26
CA CYS A 44 -9.85 -0.10 -0.55
C CYS A 44 -11.04 -0.51 -1.43
N ARG A 45 -10.94 -1.65 -2.14
CA ARG A 45 -12.04 -2.15 -2.98
C ARG A 45 -13.30 -2.47 -2.18
N LEU A 46 -13.19 -2.90 -0.92
CA LEU A 46 -14.36 -3.11 -0.07
C LEU A 46 -15.12 -1.79 0.15
N LEU A 47 -14.39 -0.74 0.53
CA LEU A 47 -14.96 0.58 0.79
C LEU A 47 -15.50 1.23 -0.48
N GLU A 48 -14.76 1.17 -1.58
CA GLU A 48 -15.21 1.72 -2.86
C GLU A 48 -16.49 1.03 -3.39
N ARG A 49 -16.65 -0.28 -3.16
CA ARG A 49 -17.90 -0.98 -3.51
C ARG A 49 -19.09 -0.37 -2.75
N TRP A 50 -18.93 -0.11 -1.46
CA TRP A 50 -19.97 0.54 -0.66
C TRP A 50 -20.21 1.99 -1.07
N ALA A 51 -19.16 2.72 -1.47
CA ALA A 51 -19.28 4.07 -2.02
C ALA A 51 -20.13 4.08 -3.29
N ARG A 52 -19.96 3.06 -4.16
CA ARG A 52 -20.79 2.82 -5.37
C ARG A 52 -22.19 2.26 -5.08
N GLY A 53 -22.53 2.00 -3.81
CA GLY A 53 -23.84 1.49 -3.41
C GLY A 53 -24.00 -0.03 -3.44
N ASP A 54 -22.91 -0.78 -3.62
CA ASP A 54 -22.97 -2.25 -3.51
C ASP A 54 -23.27 -2.66 -2.07
N ALA A 55 -24.39 -3.34 -1.87
CA ALA A 55 -24.85 -3.77 -0.56
C ALA A 55 -24.25 -5.11 -0.11
N ARG A 56 -23.19 -5.63 -0.74
CA ARG A 56 -22.52 -6.88 -0.33
C ARG A 56 -21.43 -6.66 0.73
N PRO A 57 -21.35 -7.51 1.77
CA PRO A 57 -22.33 -8.53 2.19
C PRO A 57 -23.71 -7.97 2.56
N ALA A 58 -24.79 -8.75 2.38
CA ALA A 58 -26.18 -8.26 2.43
C ALA A 58 -26.60 -7.62 3.77
N THR A 59 -26.04 -8.06 4.89
CA THR A 59 -26.39 -7.53 6.23
C THR A 59 -25.34 -6.56 6.76
N ALA A 60 -25.79 -5.59 7.56
CA ALA A 60 -24.90 -4.63 8.22
C ALA A 60 -23.85 -5.32 9.11
N GLY A 61 -24.25 -6.34 9.88
CA GLY A 61 -23.32 -7.12 10.70
C GLY A 61 -22.26 -7.87 9.88
N ALA A 62 -22.65 -8.42 8.71
CA ALA A 62 -21.68 -9.06 7.81
C ALA A 62 -20.73 -8.05 7.15
N ARG A 63 -21.20 -6.81 6.87
CA ARG A 63 -20.34 -5.71 6.41
C ARG A 63 -19.36 -5.27 7.50
N GLN A 64 -19.80 -5.11 8.74
CA GLN A 64 -18.92 -4.84 9.88
C GLN A 64 -17.81 -5.90 10.01
N ALA A 65 -18.18 -7.18 9.96
CA ALA A 65 -17.21 -8.27 10.03
C ALA A 65 -16.26 -8.31 8.81
N ALA A 66 -16.75 -7.95 7.63
CA ALA A 66 -15.91 -7.83 6.44
C ALA A 66 -14.89 -6.70 6.57
N LEU A 67 -15.29 -5.53 7.10
CA LEU A 67 -14.37 -4.43 7.35
C LEU A 67 -13.31 -4.81 8.38
N ARG A 68 -13.71 -5.38 9.52
CA ARG A 68 -12.78 -5.84 10.56
C ARG A 68 -11.72 -6.80 10.02
N ARG A 69 -12.13 -7.81 9.24
CA ARG A 69 -11.19 -8.76 8.62
C ARG A 69 -10.31 -8.15 7.55
N ALA A 70 -10.79 -7.13 6.84
CA ALA A 70 -9.95 -6.40 5.89
C ALA A 70 -8.91 -5.55 6.65
N ALA A 71 -9.34 -4.86 7.70
CA ALA A 71 -8.48 -4.05 8.55
C ALA A 71 -7.40 -4.90 9.25
N ASP A 72 -7.81 -6.00 9.90
CA ASP A 72 -6.92 -6.95 10.59
C ASP A 72 -5.82 -7.52 9.68
N ARG A 73 -6.20 -8.00 8.49
CA ARG A 73 -5.22 -8.52 7.51
C ARG A 73 -4.26 -7.45 7.01
N THR A 74 -4.76 -6.23 6.81
CA THR A 74 -3.93 -5.11 6.34
C THR A 74 -2.99 -4.64 7.45
N GLU A 75 -3.48 -4.58 8.70
CA GLU A 75 -2.67 -4.30 9.88
C GLU A 75 -1.55 -5.33 10.03
N THR A 76 -1.86 -6.63 9.92
CA THR A 76 -0.86 -7.70 10.00
C THR A 76 0.21 -7.57 8.91
N ALA A 77 -0.19 -7.23 7.69
CA ALA A 77 0.75 -7.01 6.59
C ALA A 77 1.63 -5.77 6.83
N LEU A 78 1.06 -4.65 7.25
CA LEU A 78 1.85 -3.45 7.54
C LEU A 78 2.78 -3.64 8.75
N ALA A 79 2.33 -4.30 9.81
CA ALA A 79 3.17 -4.61 10.97
C ALA A 79 4.37 -5.48 10.58
N GLY A 80 4.19 -6.43 9.65
CA GLY A 80 5.29 -7.23 9.12
C GLY A 80 6.29 -6.47 8.25
N LEU A 81 5.94 -5.27 7.75
CA LEU A 81 6.79 -4.44 6.87
C LEU A 81 7.93 -3.74 7.61
N GLU A 82 7.79 -3.48 8.91
CA GLU A 82 8.72 -2.67 9.68
C GLU A 82 10.18 -3.11 9.52
N ARG A 83 10.46 -4.39 9.82
CA ARG A 83 11.83 -4.92 9.81
C ARG A 83 12.42 -5.02 8.39
N PRO A 84 11.74 -5.59 7.38
CA PRO A 84 12.28 -5.62 6.02
C PRO A 84 12.54 -4.23 5.44
N LEU A 85 11.65 -3.27 5.70
CA LEU A 85 11.77 -1.91 5.17
C LEU A 85 12.87 -1.11 5.87
N GLU A 86 12.95 -1.17 7.20
CA GLU A 86 14.05 -0.58 7.97
C GLU A 86 15.41 -1.08 7.46
N ARG A 87 15.54 -2.39 7.28
CA ARG A 87 16.78 -2.99 6.79
C ARG A 87 17.15 -2.52 5.39
N TYR A 88 16.19 -2.49 4.48
CA TYR A 88 16.41 -2.08 3.10
C TYR A 88 16.80 -0.59 3.01
N LEU A 89 16.12 0.28 3.76
CA LEU A 89 16.43 1.72 3.81
C LEU A 89 17.85 1.99 4.31
N LEU A 90 18.30 1.27 5.34
CA LEU A 90 19.68 1.39 5.86
C LEU A 90 20.73 0.92 4.85
N GLU A 91 20.43 -0.11 4.06
CA GLU A 91 21.35 -0.63 3.03
C GLU A 91 21.38 0.26 1.78
N LEU A 92 20.27 0.93 1.47
CA LEU A 92 20.14 1.81 0.31
C LEU A 92 20.66 3.24 0.56
N GLU A 93 20.77 3.66 1.83
CA GLU A 93 21.00 5.05 2.27
C GLU A 93 21.94 5.83 1.33
N PRO A 94 21.42 6.86 0.61
CA PRO A 94 22.19 7.58 -0.39
C PRO A 94 23.26 8.45 0.30
N PRO A 95 24.40 8.69 -0.38
CA PRO A 95 25.45 9.57 0.17
C PRO A 95 24.96 11.03 0.32
N ASP A 96 24.01 11.47 -0.49
CA ASP A 96 23.39 12.81 -0.46
C ASP A 96 21.86 12.68 -0.32
N ALA A 97 21.28 13.41 0.63
CA ALA A 97 19.85 13.31 1.01
C ALA A 97 18.89 14.12 0.11
N GLU A 98 19.28 14.45 -1.12
CA GLU A 98 18.50 15.32 -2.02
C GLU A 98 17.55 14.55 -2.96
N GLY A 99 16.93 13.47 -2.46
CA GLY A 99 15.90 12.72 -3.20
C GLY A 99 14.51 13.32 -3.02
N SER A 100 13.71 13.34 -4.09
CA SER A 100 12.25 13.58 -4.00
C SER A 100 11.49 12.28 -4.17
N SER A 101 10.40 12.12 -3.40
CA SER A 101 9.51 10.97 -3.55
C SER A 101 8.97 10.88 -4.99
N TRP A 102 8.97 9.67 -5.55
CA TRP A 102 8.50 9.42 -6.92
C TRP A 102 6.97 9.43 -7.03
N TYR A 103 6.27 9.38 -5.90
CA TYR A 103 4.81 9.46 -5.86
C TYR A 103 4.39 10.84 -5.36
N GLY A 104 3.40 11.41 -6.05
CA GLY A 104 2.84 12.71 -5.70
C GLY A 104 1.94 12.66 -4.47
N ALA A 105 1.54 13.85 -4.01
CA ALA A 105 0.54 14.03 -2.96
C ALA A 105 -0.78 13.31 -3.28
N PRO A 106 -1.61 13.06 -2.25
CA PRO A 106 -2.92 12.45 -2.45
C PRO A 106 -3.79 13.13 -3.51
N GLY A 107 -4.55 12.33 -4.26
CA GLY A 107 -5.49 12.79 -5.27
C GLY A 107 -6.89 13.02 -4.71
N ALA A 108 -7.74 13.74 -5.44
CA ALA A 108 -9.11 14.04 -5.02
C ALA A 108 -9.97 12.79 -4.73
N ALA A 109 -9.69 11.68 -5.42
CA ALA A 109 -10.36 10.39 -5.18
C ALA A 109 -10.06 9.79 -3.79
N GLU A 110 -8.99 10.23 -3.12
CA GLU A 110 -8.62 9.78 -1.77
C GLU A 110 -9.23 10.63 -0.66
N LEU A 111 -9.85 11.75 -1.02
CA LEU A 111 -10.47 12.71 -0.11
C LEU A 111 -12.00 12.56 -0.13
N LEU A 112 -12.47 11.32 0.00
CA LEU A 112 -13.89 11.02 0.07
C LEU A 112 -14.42 11.22 1.50
N ASP A 113 -15.61 11.80 1.63
CA ASP A 113 -16.36 11.77 2.89
C ASP A 113 -16.96 10.37 3.13
N TRP A 114 -16.40 9.66 4.10
CA TRP A 114 -16.77 8.29 4.42
C TRP A 114 -17.99 8.17 5.34
N GLU A 115 -18.41 9.24 6.03
CA GLU A 115 -19.52 9.15 6.97
C GLU A 115 -20.84 8.73 6.29
N PRO A 116 -21.25 9.32 5.14
CA PRO A 116 -22.46 8.90 4.44
C PRO A 116 -22.38 7.46 3.92
N VAL A 117 -21.19 7.03 3.49
CA VAL A 117 -20.96 5.67 2.96
C VAL A 117 -21.11 4.62 4.06
N LEU A 118 -20.46 4.84 5.20
CA LEU A 118 -20.50 3.93 6.36
C LEU A 118 -21.90 3.87 6.96
N SER A 119 -22.56 5.02 7.08
CA SER A 119 -23.94 5.12 7.56
C SER A 119 -24.91 4.32 6.69
N ARG A 120 -24.83 4.47 5.36
CA ARG A 120 -25.64 3.69 4.41
C ARG A 120 -25.30 2.19 4.45
N ALA A 121 -24.03 1.85 4.65
CA ALA A 121 -23.62 0.46 4.84
C ALA A 121 -24.08 -0.12 6.20
N GLY A 122 -24.52 0.71 7.14
CA GLY A 122 -24.85 0.28 8.51
C GLY A 122 -23.64 -0.19 9.31
N VAL A 123 -22.43 0.26 8.94
CA VAL A 123 -21.17 -0.08 9.60
C VAL A 123 -20.86 1.00 10.63
N ARG A 124 -20.56 0.58 11.86
CA ARG A 124 -20.30 1.48 12.99
C ARG A 124 -18.81 1.46 13.31
N VAL A 125 -18.09 2.43 12.76
CA VAL A 125 -16.66 2.70 13.00
C VAL A 125 -16.42 4.19 12.89
N SER A 126 -15.25 4.67 13.33
CA SER A 126 -14.86 6.06 13.10
C SER A 126 -14.62 6.32 11.61
N HIS A 127 -15.40 7.20 11.00
CA HIS A 127 -15.21 7.60 9.60
C HIS A 127 -13.86 8.31 9.40
N VAL A 128 -13.35 9.02 10.41
CA VAL A 128 -12.03 9.67 10.39
C VAL A 128 -10.91 8.64 10.26
N ARG A 129 -10.98 7.54 11.03
CA ARG A 129 -10.00 6.45 10.93
C ARG A 129 -10.08 5.71 9.61
N VAL A 130 -11.29 5.55 9.06
CA VAL A 130 -11.47 4.98 7.71
C VAL A 130 -10.87 5.89 6.65
N ALA A 131 -11.12 7.20 6.71
CA ALA A 131 -10.54 8.18 5.80
C ALA A 131 -9.01 8.10 5.82
N GLN A 132 -8.42 8.12 7.00
CA GLN A 132 -6.98 8.09 7.17
C GLN A 132 -6.37 6.77 6.69
N ALA A 133 -6.93 5.62 7.11
CA ALA A 133 -6.43 4.33 6.66
C ALA A 133 -6.56 4.16 5.14
N TYR A 134 -7.70 4.56 4.56
CA TYR A 134 -7.90 4.51 3.11
C TYR A 134 -6.87 5.36 2.36
N LEU A 135 -6.64 6.59 2.82
CA LEU A 135 -5.68 7.52 2.22
C LEU A 135 -4.28 6.89 2.14
N GLU A 136 -3.75 6.43 3.27
CA GLU A 136 -2.38 5.90 3.31
C GLU A 136 -2.22 4.60 2.51
N LEU A 137 -3.25 3.74 2.51
CA LEU A 137 -3.26 2.52 1.72
C LEU A 137 -3.36 2.80 0.22
N ALA A 138 -4.14 3.80 -0.18
CA ALA A 138 -4.25 4.23 -1.57
C ALA A 138 -2.93 4.86 -2.08
N VAL A 139 -2.25 5.63 -1.22
CA VAL A 139 -0.90 6.16 -1.50
C VAL A 139 0.12 5.03 -1.66
N LEU A 140 0.10 4.01 -0.80
CA LEU A 140 0.95 2.82 -0.96
C LEU A 140 0.72 2.14 -2.32
N ILE A 141 -0.54 1.87 -2.67
CA ILE A 141 -0.88 1.21 -3.95
C ILE A 141 -0.36 2.05 -5.12
N ARG A 142 -0.61 3.37 -5.12
CA ARG A 142 -0.12 4.25 -6.18
C ARG A 142 1.40 4.32 -6.23
N ALA A 143 2.08 4.31 -5.09
CA ALA A 143 3.53 4.34 -5.05
C ALA A 143 4.12 3.10 -5.73
N LEU A 144 3.55 1.91 -5.46
CA LEU A 144 3.96 0.67 -6.12
C LEU A 144 3.59 0.66 -7.61
N GLU A 145 2.40 1.14 -7.98
CA GLU A 145 2.01 1.31 -9.38
C GLU A 145 2.98 2.25 -10.12
N GLY A 146 3.38 3.35 -9.50
CA GLY A 146 4.34 4.31 -10.05
C GLY A 146 5.72 3.72 -10.28
N LEU A 147 6.22 2.85 -9.38
CA LEU A 147 7.46 2.11 -9.60
C LEU A 147 7.32 1.15 -10.79
N ALA A 148 6.21 0.42 -10.88
CA ALA A 148 5.96 -0.51 -11.98
C ALA A 148 5.85 0.22 -13.33
N ASP A 149 5.22 1.38 -13.37
CA ASP A 149 5.11 2.20 -14.58
C ASP A 149 6.48 2.72 -15.04
N ARG A 150 7.34 3.14 -14.11
CA ARG A 150 8.72 3.53 -14.44
C ARG A 150 9.54 2.35 -14.95
N ALA A 151 9.43 1.19 -14.33
CA ALA A 151 10.11 -0.03 -14.76
C ALA A 151 9.72 -0.39 -16.21
N ARG A 152 8.42 -0.31 -16.55
CA ARG A 152 7.92 -0.56 -17.91
C ARG A 152 8.34 0.51 -18.92
N ALA A 153 8.48 1.75 -18.47
CA ALA A 153 8.94 2.86 -19.29
C ALA A 153 10.46 2.90 -19.46
N GLU A 154 11.20 1.95 -18.85
CA GLU A 154 12.66 1.95 -18.77
C GLU A 154 13.21 3.28 -18.21
N ALA A 155 12.41 3.95 -17.37
CA ALA A 155 12.76 5.22 -16.74
C ALA A 155 13.50 4.92 -15.43
N SER A 156 14.77 5.31 -15.35
CA SER A 156 15.56 5.15 -14.12
C SER A 156 14.94 5.93 -12.96
N ILE A 157 14.86 5.28 -11.80
CA ILE A 157 14.77 5.95 -10.50
C ILE A 157 16.15 5.85 -9.88
N ASP A 158 16.65 6.92 -9.27
CA ASP A 158 17.90 6.86 -8.52
C ASP A 158 17.66 6.34 -7.09
N GLY A 159 18.73 5.88 -6.45
CA GLY A 159 18.66 5.37 -5.09
C GLY A 159 18.18 6.40 -4.07
N ALA A 160 18.44 7.69 -4.28
CA ALA A 160 18.04 8.76 -3.37
C ALA A 160 16.52 8.99 -3.40
N SER A 161 15.92 9.06 -4.59
CA SER A 161 14.47 9.13 -4.77
C SER A 161 13.76 7.87 -4.27
N LEU A 162 14.32 6.67 -4.54
CA LEU A 162 13.77 5.42 -4.03
C LEU A 162 13.83 5.35 -2.50
N TRP A 163 14.94 5.81 -1.90
CA TRP A 163 15.07 5.90 -0.46
C TRP A 163 14.04 6.88 0.13
N ALA A 164 13.93 8.08 -0.43
CA ALA A 164 13.04 9.14 0.05
C ALA A 164 11.58 8.70 0.06
N GLY A 165 11.07 8.13 -1.04
CA GLY A 165 9.68 7.68 -1.07
C GLY A 165 9.42 6.44 -0.21
N LEU A 166 10.36 5.50 -0.09
CA LEU A 166 10.20 4.35 0.82
C LEU A 166 10.20 4.80 2.30
N PHE A 167 11.00 5.81 2.63
CA PHE A 167 11.02 6.44 3.96
C PHE A 167 9.70 7.15 4.26
N ASP A 168 9.19 7.95 3.32
CA ASP A 168 7.90 8.63 3.46
C ASP A 168 6.75 7.61 3.65
N LEU A 169 6.74 6.51 2.88
CA LEU A 169 5.77 5.42 3.05
C LEU A 169 5.87 4.79 4.44
N ARG A 170 7.10 4.56 4.94
CA ARG A 170 7.33 3.99 6.26
C ARG A 170 6.69 4.85 7.35
N GLU A 171 6.94 6.16 7.34
CA GLU A 171 6.43 7.08 8.36
C GLU A 171 4.90 7.12 8.37
N ASN A 172 4.28 7.20 7.19
CA ASN A 172 2.83 7.26 7.07
C ASN A 172 2.15 5.93 7.45
N LEU A 173 2.64 4.81 6.90
CA LEU A 173 2.02 3.50 7.09
C LEU A 173 2.22 2.98 8.51
N LEU A 174 3.46 2.99 9.01
CA LEU A 174 3.79 2.42 10.32
C LEU A 174 3.49 3.40 11.46
N GLY A 175 3.62 4.70 11.23
CA GLY A 175 3.34 5.72 12.24
C GLY A 175 1.83 5.89 12.51
N ARG A 176 0.99 5.85 11.46
CA ARG A 176 -0.43 6.21 11.58
C ARG A 176 -1.41 5.14 11.09
N ALA A 177 -1.21 4.60 9.88
CA ALA A 177 -2.18 3.68 9.28
C ALA A 177 -2.37 2.39 10.09
N VAL A 178 -1.27 1.81 10.61
CA VAL A 178 -1.32 0.62 11.49
C VAL A 178 -2.21 0.85 12.71
N THR A 179 -2.08 2.01 13.37
CA THR A 179 -2.87 2.35 14.55
C THR A 179 -4.35 2.46 14.23
N ASP A 180 -4.70 3.08 13.11
CA ASP A 180 -6.09 3.22 12.67
C ASP A 180 -6.69 1.86 12.26
N LEU A 181 -5.94 1.04 11.52
CA LEU A 181 -6.37 -0.31 11.13
C LEU A 181 -6.59 -1.21 12.34
N ARG A 182 -5.70 -1.14 13.35
CA ARG A 182 -5.87 -1.87 14.61
C ARG A 182 -7.15 -1.47 15.34
N ALA A 183 -7.46 -0.18 15.37
CA ALA A 183 -8.70 0.32 15.97
C ALA A 183 -9.94 -0.12 15.16
N LEU A 184 -9.84 -0.23 13.83
CA LEU A 184 -10.92 -0.71 12.96
C LEU A 184 -11.13 -2.23 13.04
N ALA A 185 -10.10 -2.99 13.42
CA ALA A 185 -10.16 -4.44 13.58
C ALA A 185 -10.86 -4.88 14.88
N ALA A 186 -10.84 -4.03 15.93
CA ALA A 186 -11.48 -4.26 17.23
C ALA A 186 -13.03 -4.29 17.16
#